data_AF-A0AAI9HYH7-F1
#
_entry.id   AF-A0AAI9HYH7-F1
#
_cell.length_a   1.000
_cell.length_b   1.000
_cell.length_c   1.000
_cell.angle_alpha   90.00
_cell.angle_beta   90.00
_cell.angle_gamma   90.00
#
_symmetry.space_group_name_H-M   'P 1'
#
loop_
_entity.id
_entity.type
_entity.pdbx_description
1 polymer ?
#
loop_
_entity_poly.entity_id
_entity_poly.type
_entity_poly.pdbx_seq_one_letter_code
_entity_poly.pdbx_strand_id
1 'polypeptide(L)'
;MLMCLLLFACTSKWEPVGLSEWTYQEADSQCEFDAFKRFPVRNEVAQHTVYETISKKCKKDDECGKEKTYEEKVPKTESYVLDVNKESRRQEYVRCMKRKGWQEKNDYFWQS
;
A
#
# COMPACT_ATOMS: atom_id res chain seq x y z
N MET A 1 -12.56 31.31 -8.72
CA MET A 1 -11.29 30.67 -8.34
C MET A 1 -11.49 29.16 -8.49
N LEU A 2 -11.15 28.61 -9.66
CA LEU A 2 -11.31 27.20 -9.97
C LEU A 2 -9.95 26.52 -9.71
N MET A 3 -9.75 25.95 -8.52
CA MET A 3 -8.58 25.14 -8.24
C MET A 3 -8.77 23.79 -8.93
N CYS A 4 -8.13 23.62 -10.10
CA CYS A 4 -7.90 22.30 -10.67
C CYS A 4 -7.01 21.52 -9.70
N LEU A 5 -7.61 20.58 -8.97
CA LEU A 5 -6.90 19.50 -8.31
C LEU A 5 -6.29 18.63 -9.41
N LEU A 6 -5.07 18.94 -9.82
CA LEU A 6 -4.27 18.07 -10.67
C LEU A 6 -3.97 16.81 -9.85
N LEU A 7 -4.74 15.76 -10.09
CA LEU A 7 -4.41 14.42 -9.64
C LEU A 7 -3.08 14.05 -10.29
N PHE A 8 -2.00 14.05 -9.50
CA PHE A 8 -0.71 13.55 -9.95
C PHE A 8 -0.80 12.04 -10.14
N ALA A 9 -1.25 11.62 -11.32
CA ALA A 9 -1.27 10.23 -11.70
C ALA A 9 0.16 9.80 -12.00
N CYS A 10 0.75 9.01 -11.11
CA CYS A 10 1.92 8.21 -11.44
C CYS A 10 1.41 7.08 -12.35
N THR A 11 1.78 7.10 -13.63
CA THR A 11 1.52 5.98 -14.53
C THR A 11 2.80 5.18 -14.66
N SER A 12 2.72 3.88 -14.38
CA SER A 12 3.78 2.96 -14.78
C SER A 12 3.39 2.30 -16.10
N LYS A 13 4.36 2.19 -17.01
CA LYS A 13 4.18 1.54 -18.31
C LYS A 13 5.28 0.51 -18.51
N TRP A 14 4.96 -0.55 -19.23
CA TRP A 14 5.93 -1.55 -19.63
C TRP A 14 6.47 -1.22 -21.02
N GLU A 15 7.78 -1.08 -21.12
CA GLU A 15 8.47 -0.86 -22.39
C GLU A 15 9.39 -2.06 -22.68
N PRO A 16 9.50 -2.47 -23.96
CA PRO A 16 10.43 -3.53 -24.34
C PRO A 16 11.87 -3.03 -24.21
N VAL A 17 12.75 -3.88 -23.68
CA VAL A 17 14.19 -3.65 -23.63
C VAL A 17 14.83 -4.34 -24.83
N GLY A 18 15.05 -3.58 -25.90
CA GLY A 18 15.59 -4.11 -27.16
C GLY A 18 14.59 -4.99 -27.92
N LEU A 19 15.10 -5.99 -28.62
CA LEU A 19 14.27 -7.00 -29.31
C LEU A 19 13.87 -8.07 -28.29
N SER A 20 12.63 -7.99 -27.80
CA SER A 20 12.07 -9.07 -26.97
C SER A 20 11.54 -10.20 -27.86
N GLU A 21 11.86 -11.44 -27.49
CA GLU A 21 11.29 -12.65 -28.09
C GLU A 21 9.82 -12.88 -27.66
N TRP A 22 9.36 -12.16 -26.64
CA TRP A 22 8.03 -12.29 -26.06
C TRP A 22 7.22 -11.04 -26.31
N THR A 23 5.99 -11.21 -26.80
CA THR A 23 5.05 -10.09 -26.78
C THR A 23 4.74 -9.70 -25.32
N TYR A 24 4.29 -8.47 -25.11
CA TYR A 24 3.90 -8.00 -23.77
C TYR A 24 2.87 -8.95 -23.15
N GLN A 25 1.86 -9.33 -23.94
CA GLN A 25 0.71 -10.10 -23.46
C GLN A 25 1.08 -11.53 -23.06
N GLU A 26 1.99 -12.17 -23.81
CA GLU A 26 2.51 -13.49 -23.44
C GLU A 26 3.39 -13.43 -22.20
N ALA A 27 4.23 -12.39 -22.09
CA ALA A 27 5.07 -12.19 -20.92
C ALA A 27 4.21 -11.92 -19.67
N ASP A 28 3.29 -10.98 -19.76
CA ASP A 28 2.37 -10.57 -18.70
C ASP A 28 1.58 -11.76 -18.16
N SER A 29 0.87 -12.49 -19.04
CA SER A 29 0.04 -13.63 -18.64
C SER A 29 0.85 -14.74 -17.97
N GLN A 30 2.00 -15.11 -18.53
CA GLN A 30 2.85 -16.15 -17.97
C GLN A 30 3.46 -15.71 -16.62
N CYS A 31 3.95 -14.48 -16.55
CA CYS A 31 4.59 -13.94 -15.36
C CYS A 31 3.59 -13.74 -14.21
N GLU A 32 2.36 -13.33 -14.52
CA GLU A 32 1.28 -13.25 -13.54
C GLU A 32 0.96 -14.64 -12.99
N PHE A 33 0.73 -15.61 -13.88
CA PHE A 33 0.45 -16.99 -13.48
C PHE A 33 1.54 -17.57 -12.58
N ASP A 34 2.82 -17.45 -12.97
CA ASP A 34 3.95 -17.97 -12.20
C ASP A 34 4.08 -17.28 -10.84
N ALA A 35 3.87 -15.95 -10.80
CA ALA A 35 3.91 -15.18 -9.56
C ALA A 35 2.80 -15.62 -8.58
N PHE A 36 1.57 -15.81 -9.04
CA PHE A 36 0.47 -16.30 -8.20
C PHE A 36 0.63 -17.77 -7.81
N LYS A 37 1.18 -18.60 -8.68
CA LYS A 37 1.50 -19.99 -8.37
C LYS A 37 2.53 -20.10 -7.25
N ARG A 38 3.55 -19.25 -7.27
CA ARG A 38 4.62 -19.23 -6.26
C ARG A 38 4.22 -18.50 -4.97
N PHE A 39 3.49 -17.40 -5.10
CA PHE A 39 3.05 -16.53 -4.00
C PHE A 39 1.54 -16.31 -4.06
N PRO A 40 0.73 -17.34 -3.76
CA PRO A 40 -0.72 -17.22 -3.79
C PRO A 40 -1.20 -16.16 -2.80
N VAL A 41 -2.43 -15.67 -3.00
CA VAL A 41 -3.05 -14.74 -2.05
C VAL A 41 -3.08 -15.39 -0.67
N ARG A 42 -2.45 -14.75 0.31
CA ARG A 42 -2.40 -15.24 1.68
C ARG A 42 -2.79 -14.11 2.63
N ASN A 43 -4.07 -14.09 2.97
CA ASN A 43 -4.64 -13.09 3.85
C ASN A 43 -4.37 -13.45 5.32
N GLU A 44 -3.72 -12.53 6.03
CA GLU A 44 -3.50 -12.62 7.46
C GLU A 44 -4.03 -11.35 8.14
N VAL A 45 -4.31 -11.44 9.44
CA VAL A 45 -4.74 -10.30 10.24
C VAL A 45 -3.52 -9.71 10.93
N ALA A 46 -3.19 -8.47 10.62
CA ALA A 46 -2.24 -7.68 11.40
C ALA A 46 -3.00 -6.84 12.43
N GLN A 47 -2.32 -6.59 13.54
CA GLN A 47 -2.81 -5.72 14.60
C GLN A 47 -1.79 -4.62 14.84
N HIS A 48 -2.27 -3.40 15.05
CA HIS A 48 -1.44 -2.30 15.49
C HIS A 48 -2.16 -1.49 16.57
N THR A 49 -1.37 -0.88 17.45
CA THR A 49 -1.89 -0.03 18.51
C THR A 49 -1.89 1.41 18.02
N VAL A 50 -3.08 2.00 17.92
CA VAL A 50 -3.28 3.44 17.74
C VAL A 50 -3.61 4.06 19.09
N TYR A 51 -3.30 5.33 19.28
CA TYR A 51 -3.71 6.05 20.48
C TYR A 51 -4.89 6.95 20.12
N GLU A 52 -5.99 6.80 20.85
CA GLU A 52 -7.12 7.71 20.75
C GLU A 52 -7.19 8.59 22.00
N THR A 53 -7.52 9.87 21.80
CA THR A 53 -7.77 10.79 22.91
C THR A 53 -9.24 10.69 23.29
N ILE A 54 -9.51 10.30 24.53
CA ILE A 54 -10.87 10.27 25.09
C ILE A 54 -11.05 11.33 26.16
N SER A 55 -12.24 11.90 26.23
CA SER A 55 -12.61 12.82 27.31
C SER A 55 -13.28 12.04 28.44
N LYS A 56 -12.70 12.09 29.64
CA LYS A 56 -13.26 11.46 30.84
C LYS A 56 -13.75 12.52 31.82
N LYS A 57 -14.82 12.18 32.56
CA LYS A 57 -15.30 13.01 33.67
C LYS A 57 -14.43 12.80 34.90
N CYS A 58 -14.12 13.88 35.60
CA CYS A 58 -13.35 13.84 36.85
C CYS A 58 -14.19 13.17 37.96
N LYS A 59 -13.57 12.28 38.74
CA LYS A 59 -14.19 11.73 39.95
C LYS A 59 -14.08 12.74 41.09
N LYS A 60 -14.93 12.60 42.11
CA LYS A 60 -15.00 13.54 43.25
C LYS A 60 -13.68 13.71 44.01
N ASP A 61 -12.77 12.74 43.91
CA ASP A 61 -11.50 12.70 44.63
C ASP A 61 -10.27 12.96 43.72
N ASP A 62 -10.48 13.29 42.44
CA ASP A 62 -9.38 13.65 41.54
C ASP A 62 -9.03 15.14 41.72
N GLU A 63 -7.74 15.51 41.72
CA GLU A 63 -7.25 16.90 41.63
C GLU A 63 -7.47 17.49 40.22
N CYS A 64 -8.70 17.41 39.75
CA CYS A 64 -9.14 18.04 38.53
C CYS A 64 -9.47 19.49 38.86
N GLY A 65 -8.89 20.45 38.12
CA GLY A 65 -9.07 21.88 38.34
C GLY A 65 -10.53 22.34 38.13
N LYS A 66 -10.73 23.57 37.65
CA LYS A 66 -12.10 24.10 37.42
C LYS A 66 -12.88 23.35 36.31
N GLU A 67 -12.19 22.59 35.48
CA GLU A 67 -12.81 21.79 34.42
C GLU A 67 -13.38 20.49 34.99
N LYS A 68 -14.53 20.03 34.47
CA LYS A 68 -15.21 18.80 34.95
C LYS A 68 -14.76 17.55 34.20
N THR A 69 -13.85 17.71 33.25
CA THR A 69 -13.37 16.66 32.34
C THR A 69 -11.88 16.83 32.09
N TYR A 70 -11.19 15.72 31.82
CA TYR A 70 -9.80 15.71 31.37
C TYR A 70 -9.66 14.82 30.14
N GLU A 71 -8.66 15.11 29.30
CA GLU A 71 -8.31 14.28 28.15
C GLU A 71 -7.30 13.21 28.56
N GLU A 72 -7.55 11.98 28.12
CA GLU A 72 -6.65 10.86 28.34
C GLU A 72 -6.35 10.18 27.00
N LYS A 73 -5.06 9.96 26.70
CA LYS A 73 -4.65 9.14 25.57
C LYS A 73 -4.70 7.68 25.98
N VAL A 74 -5.59 6.92 25.36
CA VAL A 74 -5.72 5.48 25.60
C VAL A 74 -5.27 4.68 24.39
N PRO A 75 -4.55 3.56 24.59
CA PRO A 75 -4.20 2.67 23.50
C PRO A 75 -5.45 1.93 23.02
N LYS A 76 -5.61 1.82 21.71
CA LYS A 76 -6.64 1.06 21.02
C LYS A 76 -5.99 0.14 20.00
N THR A 77 -6.38 -1.13 20.02
CA THR A 77 -5.91 -2.10 19.04
C THR A 77 -6.80 -2.04 17.81
N GLU A 78 -6.20 -1.80 16.65
CA GLU A 78 -6.86 -1.90 15.35
C GLU A 78 -6.34 -3.12 14.60
N SER A 79 -7.27 -3.92 14.08
CA SER A 79 -6.96 -5.12 13.29
C SER A 79 -7.35 -4.89 11.82
N TYR A 80 -6.48 -5.27 10.89
CA TYR A 80 -6.76 -5.21 9.45
C TYR A 80 -6.24 -6.45 8.73
N VAL A 81 -6.89 -6.79 7.62
CA VAL A 81 -6.48 -7.90 6.76
C VAL A 81 -5.47 -7.41 5.74
N LEU A 82 -4.36 -8.12 5.58
CA LEU A 82 -3.38 -7.89 4.52
C LEU A 82 -3.02 -9.20 3.82
N ASP A 83 -2.79 -9.11 2.51
CA ASP A 83 -2.14 -10.19 1.77
C ASP A 83 -0.63 -10.10 1.99
N VAL A 84 -0.09 -10.96 2.84
CA VAL A 84 1.33 -10.94 3.23
C VAL A 84 2.26 -11.32 2.07
N ASN A 85 1.72 -11.98 1.05
CA ASN A 85 2.47 -12.37 -0.14
C ASN A 85 2.47 -11.29 -1.22
N LYS A 86 1.70 -10.21 -1.07
CA LYS A 86 1.49 -9.20 -2.12
C LYS A 86 2.79 -8.64 -2.68
N GLU A 87 3.73 -8.28 -1.80
CA GLU A 87 4.99 -7.68 -2.22
C GLU A 87 5.92 -8.70 -2.88
N SER A 88 6.06 -9.90 -2.29
CA SER A 88 6.86 -10.98 -2.89
C SER A 88 6.31 -11.42 -4.25
N ARG A 89 4.98 -11.49 -4.39
CA ARG A 89 4.31 -11.77 -5.67
C ARG A 89 4.64 -10.70 -6.72
N ARG A 90 4.53 -9.42 -6.35
CA ARG A 90 4.89 -8.30 -7.24
C ARG A 90 6.36 -8.38 -7.67
N GLN A 91 7.27 -8.66 -6.75
CA GLN A 91 8.69 -8.77 -7.05
C GLN A 91 9.00 -9.93 -8.01
N GLU A 92 8.33 -11.07 -7.84
CA GLU A 92 8.49 -12.20 -8.75
C GLU A 92 7.94 -11.89 -10.15
N TYR A 93 6.76 -11.26 -10.22
CA TYR A 93 6.19 -10.77 -11.48
C TYR A 93 7.16 -9.83 -12.21
N VAL A 94 7.66 -8.78 -11.53
CA VAL A 94 8.60 -7.81 -12.12
C VAL A 94 9.90 -8.49 -12.58
N ARG A 95 10.42 -9.44 -11.80
CA ARG A 95 11.62 -10.21 -12.16
C ARG A 95 11.38 -11.07 -13.40
N CYS A 96 10.20 -11.68 -13.51
CA CYS A 96 9.81 -12.45 -14.67
C CYS A 96 9.71 -11.56 -15.93
N MET A 97 9.02 -10.42 -15.83
CA MET A 97 8.91 -9.45 -16.93
C MET A 97 10.29 -8.99 -17.43
N LYS A 98 11.20 -8.64 -16.51
CA LYS A 98 12.59 -8.28 -16.85
C LYS A 98 13.34 -9.38 -17.59
N ARG A 99 13.20 -10.63 -17.17
CA ARG A 99 13.81 -11.79 -17.87
C ARG A 99 13.24 -12.00 -19.26
N LYS A 100 11.99 -11.59 -19.49
CA LYS A 100 11.33 -11.62 -20.81
C LYS A 100 11.53 -10.32 -21.60
N GLY A 101 12.48 -9.47 -21.21
CA GLY A 101 12.84 -8.26 -21.96
C GLY A 101 11.86 -7.10 -21.77
N TRP A 102 11.14 -7.03 -20.65
CA TRP A 102 10.23 -5.93 -20.35
C TRP A 102 10.68 -5.17 -19.10
N GLN A 103 10.65 -3.84 -19.16
CA GLN A 103 10.99 -2.98 -18.04
C GLN A 103 9.84 -2.03 -17.70
N GLU A 104 9.56 -1.92 -16.40
CA GLU A 104 8.62 -0.93 -15.87
C GLU A 104 9.30 0.43 -15.85
N LYS A 105 8.67 1.41 -16.49
CA LYS A 105 9.05 2.81 -16.48
C LYS A 105 7.98 3.61 -15.77
N ASN A 106 8.41 4.38 -14.78
CA ASN A 106 7.54 5.28 -14.05
C ASN A 106 7.63 6.66 -14.71
N ASP A 107 6.55 7.10 -15.34
CA ASP A 107 6.47 8.44 -15.90
C ASP A 107 5.90 9.38 -14.82
N TYR A 108 6.69 10.40 -14.45
CA TYR A 108 6.26 11.46 -13.53
C TYR A 108 5.87 12.70 -14.33
N PHE A 109 4.66 13.21 -14.12
CA PHE A 109 4.11 14.38 -14.83
C PHE A 109 4.93 15.68 -14.65
N TRP A 110 5.85 15.73 -13.69
CA TRP A 110 6.70 16.91 -13.43
C TRP A 110 8.04 16.92 -14.18
N GLN A 111 8.32 15.92 -15.00
CA GLN A 111 9.59 15.79 -15.74
C GLN A 111 9.48 16.12 -17.25
N SER A 112 8.36 16.69 -17.67
CA SER A 112 8.07 17.08 -19.06
C SER A 112 7.96 18.58 -19.24
#